data_AF-A0AAN1VQV2-F1
#
_entry.id   AF-A0AAN1VQV2-F1
#
_cell.length_a   1.000
_cell.length_b   1.000
_cell.length_c   1.000
_cell.angle_alpha   90.00
_cell.angle_beta   90.00
_cell.angle_gamma   90.00
#
_symmetry.space_group_name_H-M   'P 1'
#
loop_
_entity.id
_entity.type
_entity.pdbx_description
1 polymer ?
#
loop_
_entity_poly.entity_id
_entity_poly.type
_entity_poly.pdbx_seq_one_letter_code
_entity_poly.pdbx_strand_id
1 'polypeptide(L)'
;MERPEFHNINSYNEFSKYYWYRSELEKICKQLGIDNTGTKQELNYTIMEYFNGHIIKKKKSKPSITNIDKVHLDTPLLKCGYFIFSSSL
;
A
#
# COMPACT_ATOMS: atom_id res chain seq x y z
N MET A 1 -7.85 30.42 -2.06
CA MET A 1 -8.06 29.66 -0.81
C MET A 1 -6.80 28.89 -0.55
N GLU A 2 -6.13 29.15 0.56
CA GLU A 2 -4.95 28.39 0.95
C GLU A 2 -5.37 27.01 1.45
N ARG A 3 -4.61 25.98 1.08
CA ARG A 3 -4.85 24.61 1.50
C ARG A 3 -4.44 24.47 2.97
N PRO A 4 -5.34 24.05 3.88
CA PRO A 4 -4.97 23.89 5.28
C PRO A 4 -4.00 22.73 5.46
N GLU A 5 -3.07 22.88 6.39
CA GLU A 5 -2.28 21.76 6.86
C GLU A 5 -3.16 20.78 7.64
N PHE A 6 -2.84 19.48 7.54
CA PHE A 6 -3.57 18.43 8.27
C PHE A 6 -3.63 18.70 9.79
N HIS A 7 -2.58 19.31 10.36
CA HIS A 7 -2.51 19.63 11.78
C HIS A 7 -3.63 20.58 12.25
N ASN A 8 -4.19 21.38 11.34
CA ASN A 8 -5.27 22.31 11.66
C ASN A 8 -6.66 21.66 11.58
N ILE A 9 -6.73 20.39 11.13
CA ILE A 9 -7.99 19.68 10.89
C ILE A 9 -8.25 18.72 12.04
N ASN A 10 -9.26 19.04 12.86
CA ASN A 10 -9.62 18.25 14.05
C ASN A 10 -10.79 17.30 13.82
N SER A 11 -11.43 17.32 12.64
CA SER A 11 -12.59 16.49 12.32
C SER A 11 -12.59 15.99 10.88
N TYR A 12 -13.11 14.78 10.66
CA TYR A 12 -13.24 14.20 9.33
C TYR A 12 -14.11 15.04 8.38
N ASN A 13 -15.14 15.72 8.90
CA ASN A 13 -16.01 16.55 8.06
C ASN A 13 -15.25 17.73 7.44
N GLU A 14 -14.29 18.28 8.17
CA GLU A 14 -13.42 19.35 7.66
C GLU A 14 -12.34 18.78 6.73
N PHE A 15 -11.81 17.61 7.07
CA PHE A 15 -10.88 16.87 6.22
C PHE A 15 -11.47 16.58 4.82
N SER A 16 -12.73 16.11 4.77
CA SER A 16 -13.42 15.71 3.54
C SER A 16 -13.80 16.89 2.62
N LYS A 17 -13.73 18.14 3.09
CA LYS A 17 -13.97 19.33 2.25
C LYS A 17 -12.85 19.56 1.23
N TYR A 18 -11.68 18.97 1.48
CA TYR A 18 -10.50 19.17 0.65
C TYR A 18 -10.15 17.90 -0.12
N TYR A 19 -9.64 18.08 -1.33
CA TYR A 19 -9.11 16.97 -2.12
C TYR A 19 -7.67 16.67 -1.70
N TRP A 20 -7.44 15.45 -1.23
CA TRP A 20 -6.13 14.96 -0.82
C TRP A 20 -5.48 14.08 -1.88
N TYR A 21 -4.18 14.28 -2.13
CA TYR A 21 -3.38 13.35 -2.92
C TYR A 21 -2.97 12.13 -2.09
N ARG A 22 -2.75 10.99 -2.76
CA ARG A 22 -2.34 9.74 -2.09
C ARG A 22 -1.13 9.95 -1.17
N SER A 23 -0.09 10.62 -1.66
CA SER A 23 1.13 10.86 -0.88
C SER A 23 0.89 11.72 0.36
N GLU A 24 -0.13 12.58 0.35
CA GLU A 24 -0.52 13.34 1.54
C GLU A 24 -1.28 12.47 2.52
N LEU A 25 -2.21 11.64 2.04
CA LEU A 25 -2.87 10.65 2.89
C LEU A 25 -1.85 9.72 3.56
N GLU A 26 -0.81 9.31 2.85
CA GLU A 26 0.28 8.50 3.42
C GLU A 26 1.06 9.25 4.51
N LYS A 27 1.33 10.55 4.33
CA LYS A 27 1.99 11.38 5.37
C LYS A 27 1.11 11.50 6.61
N ILE A 28 -0.19 11.70 6.41
CA ILE A 28 -1.18 11.78 7.49
C ILE A 28 -1.22 10.46 8.26
N CYS A 29 -1.36 9.33 7.57
CA CYS A 29 -1.33 8.02 8.20
C CYS A 29 -0.03 7.76 8.98
N LYS A 30 1.12 8.23 8.48
CA LYS A 30 2.41 8.16 9.20
C LYS A 30 2.40 9.00 10.49
N GLN A 31 1.89 10.23 10.44
CA GLN A 31 1.78 11.11 11.60
C GLN A 31 0.82 10.57 12.66
N LEU A 32 -0.29 9.97 12.22
CA LEU A 32 -1.28 9.32 13.09
C LEU A 32 -0.83 7.96 13.63
N GLY A 33 0.27 7.39 13.11
CA GLY A 33 0.77 6.08 13.53
C GLY A 33 -0.06 4.87 13.05
N ILE A 34 -1.00 5.08 12.13
CA ILE A 34 -1.89 4.05 11.55
C ILE A 34 -1.30 3.43 10.27
N ASP A 35 -1.94 2.38 9.76
CA ASP A 35 -1.55 1.77 8.48
C ASP A 35 -1.56 2.81 7.35
N ASN A 36 -0.42 2.90 6.65
CA ASN A 36 -0.19 3.79 5.51
C ASN A 36 -0.01 3.00 4.21
N THR A 37 -0.29 1.69 4.24
CA THR A 37 -0.13 0.79 3.11
C THR A 37 -1.50 0.60 2.46
N GLY A 38 -1.56 0.76 1.14
CA GLY A 38 -2.80 0.56 0.39
C GLY A 38 -3.02 1.60 -0.70
N THR A 39 -4.20 1.50 -1.30
CA THR A 39 -4.76 2.40 -2.29
C THR A 39 -5.24 3.71 -1.66
N LYS A 40 -5.49 4.73 -2.49
CA LYS A 40 -6.02 6.02 -2.02
C LYS A 40 -7.31 5.87 -1.20
N GLN A 41 -8.19 4.95 -1.62
CA GLN A 41 -9.47 4.70 -0.95
C GLN A 41 -9.26 4.05 0.43
N GLU A 42 -8.36 3.08 0.53
CA GLU A 42 -8.01 2.44 1.81
C GLU A 42 -7.40 3.45 2.79
N LEU A 43 -6.51 4.33 2.33
CA LEU A 43 -5.94 5.38 3.17
C LEU A 43 -7.02 6.34 3.69
N ASN A 44 -7.94 6.77 2.82
CA ASN A 44 -9.02 7.66 3.20
C ASN A 44 -9.99 7.02 4.21
N TYR A 45 -10.33 5.74 4.00
CA TYR A 45 -11.17 4.98 4.92
C TYR A 45 -10.49 4.82 6.29
N THR A 46 -9.19 4.50 6.32
CA THR A 46 -8.44 4.37 7.57
C THR A 46 -8.43 5.69 8.36
N ILE A 47 -8.30 6.83 7.69
CA ILE A 47 -8.38 8.16 8.32
C ILE A 47 -9.79 8.43 8.85
N MET A 48 -10.84 8.07 8.11
CA MET A 48 -12.24 8.17 8.58
C MET A 48 -12.46 7.36 9.86
N GLU A 49 -12.02 6.09 9.87
CA GLU A 49 -12.13 5.21 11.04
C GLU A 49 -11.34 5.74 12.24
N TYR A 50 -10.16 6.33 11.99
CA TYR A 50 -9.40 7.01 13.04
C TYR A 50 -10.21 8.13 13.70
N PHE A 51 -10.88 8.98 12.92
CA PHE A 51 -11.76 10.04 13.46
C PHE A 51 -13.01 9.47 14.16
N ASN A 52 -13.50 8.29 13.76
CA ASN A 52 -14.58 7.57 14.44
C ASN A 52 -14.12 6.88 15.74
N GLY A 53 -12.82 6.89 16.06
CA GLY A 53 -12.25 6.23 17.24
C GLY A 53 -11.88 4.76 17.04
N HIS A 54 -12.03 4.22 15.83
CA HIS A 54 -11.61 2.87 15.46
C HIS A 54 -10.16 2.89 14.97
N ILE A 55 -9.21 2.69 15.89
CA ILE A 55 -7.78 2.70 15.56
C ILE A 55 -7.40 1.37 14.90
N ILE A 56 -7.29 1.38 13.57
CA ILE A 56 -6.69 0.29 12.79
C ILE A 56 -5.17 0.34 13.04
N LYS A 57 -4.73 -0.37 14.09
CA LYS A 57 -3.33 -0.48 14.44
C LYS A 57 -2.57 -1.11 13.28
N LYS A 58 -1.39 -0.53 12.97
CA LYS A 58 -0.45 -1.09 12.02
C LYS A 58 -0.37 -2.60 12.19
N LYS A 59 -0.80 -3.35 11.17
CA LYS A 59 -0.52 -4.78 11.13
C LYS A 59 1.00 -4.88 11.17
N LYS A 60 1.56 -5.40 12.27
CA LYS A 60 2.99 -5.69 12.36
C LYS A 60 3.28 -6.69 11.25
N SER A 61 3.64 -6.21 10.06
CA SER A 61 4.29 -7.05 9.07
C SER A 61 5.51 -7.56 9.80
N LYS A 62 5.50 -8.85 10.13
CA LYS A 62 6.73 -9.53 10.53
C LYS A 62 7.76 -9.12 9.49
N PRO A 63 8.97 -8.68 9.87
CA PRO A 63 10.01 -8.50 8.87
C PRO A 63 10.09 -9.84 8.15
N SER A 64 9.71 -9.88 6.86
CA SER A 64 10.14 -10.97 6.00
C SER A 64 11.64 -10.84 6.03
N ILE A 65 12.28 -11.71 6.79
CA ILE A 65 13.72 -11.86 6.80
C ILE A 65 14.08 -12.10 5.34
N THR A 66 14.54 -11.06 4.64
CA THR A 66 15.30 -11.22 3.41
C THR A 66 16.64 -11.79 3.87
N ASN A 67 16.67 -13.11 4.08
CA ASN A 67 17.89 -13.89 4.02
C ASN A 67 18.34 -13.76 2.55
N ILE A 68 19.13 -12.72 2.27
CA ILE A 68 19.94 -12.63 1.06
C ILE A 68 21.11 -13.57 1.31
N ASP A 69 20.82 -14.87 1.36
CA ASP A 69 21.82 -15.91 1.49
C ASP A 69 21.80 -16.72 0.19
N LYS A 70 22.78 -16.40 -0.66
CA LYS A 70 23.28 -17.18 -1.81
C LYS A 70 22.20 -17.84 -2.67
N VAL A 71 21.87 -17.19 -3.77
CA VAL A 71 21.33 -17.87 -4.95
C VAL A 71 22.37 -18.88 -5.45
N HIS A 72 22.23 -20.15 -5.08
CA HIS A 72 22.93 -21.24 -5.75
C HIS A 72 22.09 -21.61 -6.99
N LEU A 73 22.64 -21.29 -8.16
CA LEU A 73 21.97 -21.45 -9.45
C LEU A 73 22.11 -22.91 -9.94
N ASP A 74 21.57 -23.86 -9.19
CA ASP A 74 21.53 -25.27 -9.60
C ASP A 74 20.08 -25.71 -9.76
N THR A 75 19.48 -25.28 -10.86
CA THR A 75 18.31 -25.98 -11.42
C THR A 75 18.57 -26.19 -12.91
N PRO A 76 18.72 -27.45 -13.37
CA PRO A 76 18.96 -27.73 -14.78
C PRO A 76 17.75 -27.25 -15.59
N LEU A 77 18.04 -26.43 -16.60
CA LEU A 77 17.08 -25.89 -17.57
C LEU A 77 16.19 -27.04 -18.07
N LEU A 78 14.90 -26.97 -17.73
CA LEU A 78 13.89 -27.82 -18.34
C LEU A 78 14.03 -27.71 -19.86
N LYS A 79 14.39 -28.84 -20.48
CA LYS A 79 14.47 -29.00 -21.92
C LYS A 79 13.06 -29.01 -22.47
N CYS A 80 12.47 -27.83 -22.67
CA CYS A 80 11.21 -27.69 -23.40
C CYS A 80 11.48 -27.97 -24.88
N GLY A 81 11.17 -29.19 -25.32
CA GLY A 81 10.99 -29.53 -26.72
C GLY A 81 9.71 -28.88 -27.23
N TYR A 82 9.86 -27.82 -28.02
CA TYR A 82 8.73 -27.25 -28.76
C TYR A 82 8.46 -28.12 -29.99
N PHE A 83 7.40 -28.93 -29.93
CA PHE A 83 6.78 -29.49 -31.13
C PHE A 83 5.98 -28.37 -31.80
N ILE A 84 6.45 -27.91 -32.95
CA ILE A 84 5.68 -27.00 -33.80
C ILE A 84 4.67 -27.86 -34.56
N PHE A 85 3.39 -27.69 -34.20
CA PHE A 85 2.27 -28.11 -35.03
C PHE A 85 2.27 -27.27 -36.31
N SER A 86 2.41 -27.90 -37.48
CA SER A 86 1.94 -27.33 -38.74
C SER A 86 1.01 -28.33 -39.41
N SER A 87 -0.26 -28.09 -39.21
CA SER A 87 -1.40 -28.70 -39.89
C SER A 87 -1.39 -28.31 -41.38
N SER A 88 -1.66 -29.30 -42.23
CA SER A 88 -2.17 -29.28 -43.61
C SER A 88 -2.16 -27.97 -44.41
N LEU A 89 -1.52 -28.00 -45.59
CA LEU A 89 -2.24 -28.23 -46.86
C LEU A 89 -1.31 -28.86 -47.90
#